data_AF-A0A3P7KFJ3-F1
#
_entry.id   AF-A0A3P7KFJ3-F1
#
_cell.length_a   1.000
_cell.length_b   1.000
_cell.length_c   1.000
_cell.angle_alpha   90.00
_cell.angle_beta   90.00
_cell.angle_gamma   90.00
#
_symmetry.space_group_name_H-M   'P 1'
#
loop_
_entity.id
_entity.type
_entity.pdbx_description
1 polymer ?
#
loop_
_entity_poly.entity_id
_entity_poly.type
_entity_poly.pdbx_seq_one_letter_code
_entity_poly.pdbx_strand_id
1 'polypeptide(L)'
;MGLERLASVMQDVPSNFDIDAFEPIMRRISTISKRGVYKGRVGHEDVDGRDASYRILADHMRAAVVALCDGVEPSAVDAGFVVRKMLRRSFWHASAKLGVDRFACAELVPVVVETLKSAYPELSTATERIEKCIADEEHHYWSIVDRGTELFEQMRLNIPKGTKVFPGDDAFVLHDTHGIPIEITEDMSKEHGLTVDTKKFLELKEEAKALSRSKSGFKKAPSLDTGGLKSSEKAKYNYFLDEDGNYVFPPVATKVLALFHGSDRVDSLCSDGSLVLEDCQFYAEEGGQKCDKGFLEIEGKTVFEVSSVEKVDGVAVLHGKVMGNSKITGNSVLTQKIDVNRRMALMRAHTATHLLNWALRRVGAGRGQRGSSIEEDSLRFDYATDDCAGEDDVVENVEEFVQSVISQGKPVIVEEMPMDKASELSQLQSEFKEVIESSFLLFVTLCVLVFLEI
;
A
#
# COMPACT_ATOMS: atom_id res chain seq x y z
N MET A 1 -19.72 -14.49 -18.29
CA MET A 1 -20.50 -13.68 -19.26
C MET A 1 -20.83 -12.36 -18.58
N GLY A 2 -20.66 -11.20 -19.24
CA GLY A 2 -20.86 -9.89 -18.59
C GLY A 2 -22.33 -9.46 -18.59
N LEU A 3 -22.86 -9.04 -17.44
CA LEU A 3 -24.28 -8.70 -17.27
C LEU A 3 -24.71 -7.55 -18.17
N GLU A 4 -23.94 -6.47 -18.21
CA GLU A 4 -24.23 -5.26 -18.99
C GLU A 4 -24.22 -5.53 -20.50
N ARG A 5 -23.39 -6.49 -20.95
CA ARG A 5 -23.37 -6.94 -22.35
C ARG A 5 -24.58 -7.79 -22.69
N LEU A 6 -25.08 -8.59 -21.75
CA LEU A 6 -26.32 -9.33 -21.96
C LEU A 6 -27.51 -8.38 -22.00
N ALA A 7 -27.55 -7.42 -21.07
CA ALA A 7 -28.58 -6.39 -21.00
C ALA A 7 -28.65 -5.57 -22.29
N SER A 8 -27.50 -5.14 -22.85
CA SER A 8 -27.50 -4.38 -24.11
C SER A 8 -28.06 -5.16 -25.28
N VAL A 9 -27.74 -6.46 -25.39
CA VAL A 9 -28.33 -7.35 -26.41
C VAL A 9 -29.83 -7.56 -26.18
N MET A 10 -30.26 -7.77 -24.93
CA MET A 10 -31.68 -7.98 -24.60
C MET A 10 -32.54 -6.74 -24.82
N GLN A 11 -31.97 -5.55 -24.61
CA GLN A 11 -32.65 -4.26 -24.76
C GLN A 11 -32.50 -3.68 -26.18
N ASP A 12 -31.76 -4.34 -27.07
CA ASP A 12 -31.47 -3.89 -28.44
C ASP A 12 -30.85 -2.48 -28.50
N VAL A 13 -29.88 -2.23 -27.61
CA VAL A 13 -29.17 -0.94 -27.52
C VAL A 13 -27.70 -1.06 -27.95
N PRO A 14 -27.12 -0.01 -28.58
CA PRO A 14 -25.84 -0.10 -29.27
C PRO A 14 -24.62 -0.16 -28.33
N SER A 15 -24.76 0.23 -27.07
CA SER A 15 -23.68 0.10 -26.07
C SER A 15 -24.19 -0.27 -24.69
N ASN A 16 -23.26 -0.73 -23.84
CA ASN A 16 -23.52 -1.09 -22.45
C ASN A 16 -23.97 0.10 -21.59
N PHE A 17 -23.79 1.32 -22.07
CA PHE A 17 -24.15 2.55 -21.34
C PHE A 17 -25.54 3.07 -21.73
N ASP A 18 -26.15 2.50 -22.76
CA ASP A 18 -27.49 2.83 -23.24
C ASP A 18 -28.56 1.95 -22.60
N ILE A 19 -28.17 1.05 -21.68
CA ILE A 19 -29.10 0.18 -20.94
C ILE A 19 -29.82 0.97 -19.84
N ASP A 20 -30.97 0.44 -19.43
CA ASP A 20 -31.80 0.93 -18.32
C ASP A 20 -31.01 1.19 -17.00
N ALA A 21 -29.99 0.40 -16.70
CA ALA A 21 -29.15 0.59 -15.50
C ALA A 21 -28.31 1.88 -15.53
N PHE A 22 -27.97 2.42 -16.70
CA PHE A 22 -27.18 3.65 -16.85
C PHE A 22 -28.04 4.86 -17.22
N GLU A 23 -29.23 4.66 -17.78
CA GLU A 23 -30.12 5.73 -18.24
C GLU A 23 -30.40 6.80 -17.16
N PRO A 24 -30.70 6.46 -15.89
CA PRO A 24 -30.94 7.46 -14.85
C PRO A 24 -29.71 8.35 -14.59
N ILE A 25 -28.51 7.75 -14.64
CA ILE A 25 -27.24 8.46 -14.44
C ILE A 25 -26.99 9.41 -15.62
N MET A 26 -27.15 8.94 -16.86
CA MET A 26 -26.98 9.76 -18.07
C MET A 26 -27.95 10.95 -18.10
N ARG A 27 -29.20 10.71 -17.67
CA ARG A 27 -30.22 11.74 -17.55
C ARG A 27 -29.82 12.78 -16.51
N ARG A 28 -29.33 12.36 -15.34
CA ARG A 28 -28.85 13.30 -14.32
C ARG A 28 -27.68 14.13 -14.82
N ILE A 29 -26.68 13.52 -15.45
CA ILE A 29 -25.55 14.25 -16.06
C ILE A 29 -26.08 15.26 -17.09
N SER A 30 -27.09 14.90 -17.89
CA SER A 30 -27.70 15.79 -18.88
C SER A 30 -28.39 17.02 -18.25
N THR A 31 -28.88 16.90 -17.01
CA THR A 31 -29.48 18.05 -16.30
C THR A 31 -28.45 19.06 -15.81
N ILE A 32 -27.25 18.61 -15.44
CA ILE A 32 -26.18 19.45 -14.90
C ILE A 32 -25.16 19.88 -15.97
N SER A 33 -25.20 19.27 -17.16
CA SER A 33 -24.32 19.61 -18.28
C SER A 33 -24.79 20.85 -19.04
N LYS A 34 -23.87 21.80 -19.25
CA LYS A 34 -24.09 22.99 -20.10
C LYS A 34 -23.81 22.75 -21.58
N ARG A 35 -23.32 21.55 -21.94
CA ARG A 35 -22.95 21.20 -23.32
C ARG A 35 -23.98 20.31 -24.02
N GLY A 36 -25.19 20.19 -23.47
CA GLY A 36 -26.32 19.48 -24.08
C GLY A 36 -26.38 18.00 -23.72
N VAL A 37 -27.46 17.34 -24.14
CA VAL A 37 -27.85 15.98 -23.70
C VAL A 37 -27.04 14.87 -24.36
N TYR A 38 -26.97 13.72 -23.67
CA TYR A 38 -26.43 12.47 -24.19
C TYR A 38 -27.21 11.96 -25.41
N LYS A 39 -26.51 11.47 -26.44
CA LYS A 39 -27.13 10.97 -27.69
C LYS A 39 -26.72 9.55 -28.09
N GLY A 40 -25.94 8.85 -27.26
CA GLY A 40 -25.48 7.48 -27.55
C GLY A 40 -24.45 7.36 -28.69
N ARG A 41 -23.85 8.47 -29.15
CA ARG A 41 -22.92 8.46 -30.28
C ARG A 41 -21.60 7.80 -29.92
N VAL A 42 -20.99 7.10 -30.88
CA VAL A 42 -19.73 6.36 -30.72
C VAL A 42 -18.77 6.63 -31.88
N GLY A 43 -17.46 6.53 -31.61
CA GLY A 43 -16.42 6.63 -32.64
C GLY A 43 -16.49 7.94 -33.42
N HIS A 44 -16.51 7.86 -34.75
CA HIS A 44 -16.53 9.02 -35.64
C HIS A 44 -17.80 9.87 -35.53
N GLU A 45 -18.89 9.34 -34.96
CA GLU A 45 -20.14 10.09 -34.76
C GLU A 45 -20.08 11.02 -33.54
N ASP A 46 -19.18 10.75 -32.58
CA ASP A 46 -18.95 11.58 -31.40
C ASP A 46 -17.78 12.55 -31.62
N VAL A 47 -17.97 13.46 -32.59
CA VAL A 47 -16.93 14.38 -33.10
C VAL A 47 -16.24 15.17 -31.99
N ASP A 48 -16.99 15.59 -30.96
CA ASP A 48 -16.48 16.41 -29.86
C ASP A 48 -16.08 15.57 -28.62
N GLY A 49 -16.22 14.23 -28.67
CA GLY A 49 -15.98 13.34 -27.52
C GLY A 49 -16.94 13.56 -26.35
N ARG A 50 -18.12 14.13 -26.61
CA ARG A 50 -19.09 14.49 -25.58
C ARG A 50 -19.71 13.24 -24.99
N ASP A 51 -20.25 12.36 -25.84
CA ASP A 51 -20.93 11.15 -25.39
C ASP A 51 -19.93 10.17 -24.77
N ALA A 52 -18.66 10.19 -25.20
CA ALA A 52 -17.56 9.54 -24.51
C ALA A 52 -17.35 10.07 -23.10
N SER A 53 -17.40 11.40 -22.90
CA SER A 53 -17.27 12.01 -21.56
C SER A 53 -18.44 11.69 -20.65
N TYR A 54 -19.67 11.60 -21.18
CA TYR A 54 -20.85 11.09 -20.45
C TYR A 54 -20.60 9.66 -19.94
N ARG A 55 -20.14 8.76 -20.82
CA ARG A 55 -19.83 7.37 -20.47
C ARG A 55 -18.74 7.27 -19.41
N ILE A 56 -17.65 8.02 -19.56
CA ILE A 56 -16.56 8.04 -18.59
C ILE A 56 -17.06 8.51 -17.23
N LEU A 57 -17.81 9.62 -17.17
CA LEU A 57 -18.34 10.15 -15.93
C LEU A 57 -19.31 9.16 -15.25
N ALA A 58 -20.26 8.60 -16.00
CA ALA A 58 -21.24 7.65 -15.45
C ALA A 58 -20.57 6.38 -14.93
N ASP A 59 -19.66 5.79 -15.71
CA ASP A 59 -18.94 4.56 -15.35
C ASP A 59 -18.06 4.75 -14.11
N HIS A 60 -17.24 5.80 -14.11
CA HIS A 60 -16.29 6.06 -13.03
C HIS A 60 -16.99 6.47 -11.74
N MET A 61 -18.09 7.24 -11.81
CA MET A 61 -18.90 7.55 -10.62
C MET A 61 -19.56 6.29 -10.06
N ARG A 62 -20.10 5.41 -10.93
CA ARG A 62 -20.69 4.14 -10.50
C ARG A 62 -19.66 3.24 -9.83
N ALA A 63 -18.47 3.10 -10.41
CA ALA A 63 -17.38 2.32 -9.84
C ALA A 63 -16.85 2.91 -8.52
N ALA A 64 -16.68 4.24 -8.44
CA ALA A 64 -16.20 4.91 -7.25
C ALA A 64 -17.19 4.80 -6.08
N VAL A 65 -18.50 4.96 -6.33
CA VAL A 65 -19.53 4.83 -5.28
C VAL A 65 -19.53 3.42 -4.68
N VAL A 66 -19.43 2.37 -5.50
CA VAL A 66 -19.34 0.98 -5.00
C VAL A 66 -18.05 0.78 -4.21
N ALA A 67 -16.89 1.20 -4.75
CA ALA A 67 -15.61 1.04 -4.06
C ALA A 67 -15.55 1.78 -2.71
N LEU A 68 -16.11 2.99 -2.65
CA LEU A 68 -16.22 3.76 -1.41
C LEU A 68 -17.16 3.09 -0.41
N CYS A 69 -18.25 2.47 -0.87
CA CYS A 69 -19.14 1.67 -0.04
C CYS A 69 -18.41 0.47 0.59
N ASP A 70 -17.58 -0.21 -0.19
CA ASP A 70 -16.76 -1.35 0.25
C ASP A 70 -15.59 -0.94 1.18
N GLY A 71 -15.42 0.36 1.44
CA GLY A 71 -14.45 0.91 2.39
C GLY A 71 -13.13 1.37 1.76
N VAL A 72 -13.04 1.43 0.43
CA VAL A 72 -11.86 1.98 -0.26
C VAL A 72 -11.91 3.50 -0.24
N GLU A 73 -11.00 4.14 0.50
CA GLU A 73 -10.88 5.60 0.53
C GLU A 73 -9.87 6.13 -0.50
N PRO A 74 -10.09 7.31 -1.13
CA PRO A 74 -9.17 7.90 -2.10
C PRO A 74 -7.77 8.13 -1.48
N SER A 75 -6.74 7.53 -2.07
CA SER A 75 -5.38 7.53 -1.49
C SER A 75 -4.31 7.65 -2.58
N ALA A 76 -3.04 7.79 -2.19
CA ALA A 76 -1.91 7.80 -3.13
C ALA A 76 -1.46 6.40 -3.55
N VAL A 77 -1.98 5.33 -2.92
CA VAL A 77 -1.52 3.95 -3.06
C VAL A 77 -2.68 2.97 -3.28
N ASP A 78 -2.37 1.81 -3.86
CA ASP A 78 -3.27 0.65 -4.01
C ASP A 78 -4.65 0.97 -4.60
N ALA A 79 -5.71 0.36 -4.06
CA ALA A 79 -7.09 0.57 -4.50
C ALA A 79 -7.53 2.03 -4.36
N GLY A 80 -7.05 2.73 -3.32
CA GLY A 80 -7.34 4.14 -3.09
C GLY A 80 -6.77 5.03 -4.21
N PHE A 81 -5.61 4.69 -4.76
CA PHE A 81 -5.05 5.38 -5.93
C PHE A 81 -5.94 5.23 -7.16
N VAL A 82 -6.49 4.03 -7.38
CA VAL A 82 -7.39 3.78 -8.52
C VAL A 82 -8.69 4.58 -8.36
N VAL A 83 -9.31 4.57 -7.17
CA VAL A 83 -10.51 5.36 -6.88
C VAL A 83 -10.25 6.86 -7.07
N ARG A 84 -9.17 7.38 -6.48
CA ARG A 84 -8.75 8.78 -6.66
C ARG A 84 -8.58 9.15 -8.13
N LYS A 85 -7.92 8.28 -8.91
CA LYS A 85 -7.70 8.49 -10.34
C LYS A 85 -9.01 8.53 -11.13
N MET A 86 -9.95 7.62 -10.83
CA MET A 86 -11.28 7.61 -11.46
C MET A 86 -12.06 8.89 -11.14
N LEU A 87 -12.10 9.30 -9.87
CA LEU A 87 -12.78 10.52 -9.44
C LEU A 87 -12.22 11.78 -10.10
N ARG A 88 -10.89 11.98 -10.08
CA ARG A 88 -10.26 13.15 -10.71
C ARG A 88 -10.51 13.20 -12.21
N ARG A 89 -10.48 12.05 -12.88
CA ARG A 89 -10.84 11.95 -14.30
C ARG A 89 -12.31 12.31 -14.53
N SER A 90 -13.23 11.86 -13.68
CA SER A 90 -14.64 12.25 -13.70
C SER A 90 -14.81 13.76 -13.57
N PHE A 91 -14.19 14.38 -12.56
CA PHE A 91 -14.29 15.83 -12.32
C PHE A 91 -13.81 16.64 -13.52
N TRP A 92 -12.69 16.23 -14.11
CA TRP A 92 -12.17 16.85 -15.31
C TRP A 92 -13.11 16.72 -16.50
N HIS A 93 -13.60 15.52 -16.82
CA HIS A 93 -14.54 15.33 -17.94
C HIS A 93 -15.85 16.10 -17.72
N ALA A 94 -16.37 16.08 -16.49
CA ALA A 94 -17.57 16.83 -16.10
C ALA A 94 -17.39 18.33 -16.40
N SER A 95 -16.33 18.94 -15.91
CA SER A 95 -16.08 20.38 -16.09
C SER A 95 -15.64 20.72 -17.52
N ALA A 96 -14.51 20.16 -17.98
CA ALA A 96 -13.85 20.57 -19.22
C ALA A 96 -14.60 20.15 -20.49
N LYS A 97 -15.26 18.97 -20.49
CA LYS A 97 -15.89 18.39 -21.68
C LYS A 97 -17.41 18.47 -21.66
N LEU A 98 -18.04 18.51 -20.49
CA LEU A 98 -19.51 18.60 -20.34
C LEU A 98 -20.01 19.96 -19.82
N GLY A 99 -19.11 20.83 -19.33
CA GLY A 99 -19.49 22.14 -18.79
C GLY A 99 -20.31 22.04 -17.51
N VAL A 100 -20.14 20.98 -16.73
CA VAL A 100 -20.71 20.85 -15.38
C VAL A 100 -19.95 21.80 -14.44
N ASP A 101 -20.66 22.47 -13.55
CA ASP A 101 -20.02 23.35 -12.56
C ASP A 101 -19.13 22.57 -11.59
N ARG A 102 -18.02 23.18 -11.15
CA ARG A 102 -17.16 22.57 -10.13
C ARG A 102 -17.96 22.33 -8.85
N PHE A 103 -17.63 21.26 -8.13
CA PHE A 103 -18.27 20.85 -6.87
C PHE A 103 -19.69 20.27 -7.02
N ALA A 104 -20.10 19.95 -8.26
CA ALA A 104 -21.42 19.36 -8.53
C ALA A 104 -21.39 17.83 -8.71
N CYS A 105 -20.22 17.19 -8.71
CA CYS A 105 -20.15 15.76 -9.04
C CYS A 105 -20.73 14.87 -7.93
N ALA A 106 -20.69 15.32 -6.68
CA ALA A 106 -21.34 14.64 -5.54
C ALA A 106 -22.86 14.49 -5.73
N GLU A 107 -23.51 15.38 -6.51
CA GLU A 107 -24.95 15.30 -6.80
C GLU A 107 -25.35 14.07 -7.63
N LEU A 108 -24.38 13.33 -8.17
CA LEU A 108 -24.61 12.08 -8.90
C LEU A 108 -24.76 10.87 -7.95
N VAL A 109 -24.25 10.95 -6.72
CA VAL A 109 -24.22 9.82 -5.78
C VAL A 109 -25.62 9.28 -5.46
N PRO A 110 -26.64 10.10 -5.12
CA PRO A 110 -27.99 9.58 -4.87
C PRO A 110 -28.56 8.79 -6.05
N VAL A 111 -28.28 9.26 -7.27
CA VAL A 111 -28.80 8.62 -8.49
C VAL A 111 -28.12 7.28 -8.72
N VAL A 112 -26.80 7.20 -8.51
CA VAL A 112 -26.06 5.94 -8.58
C VAL A 112 -26.57 4.95 -7.53
N VAL A 113 -26.73 5.39 -6.28
CA VAL A 113 -27.26 4.55 -5.19
C VAL A 113 -28.64 4.02 -5.56
N GLU A 114 -29.54 4.86 -6.09
CA GLU A 114 -30.88 4.43 -6.50
C GLU A 114 -30.85 3.32 -7.56
N THR A 115 -29.92 3.38 -8.52
CA THR A 115 -29.79 2.34 -9.57
C THR A 115 -29.29 1.00 -9.05
N LEU A 116 -28.65 0.96 -7.87
CA LEU A 116 -27.95 -0.22 -7.36
C LEU A 116 -28.52 -0.78 -6.05
N LYS A 117 -29.26 0.02 -5.27
CA LYS A 117 -29.70 -0.34 -3.90
C LYS A 117 -30.54 -1.61 -3.80
N SER A 118 -31.19 -2.05 -4.88
CA SER A 118 -31.97 -3.29 -4.90
C SER A 118 -31.07 -4.53 -4.81
N ALA A 119 -29.88 -4.47 -5.41
CA ALA A 119 -28.88 -5.52 -5.38
C ALA A 119 -27.87 -5.35 -4.23
N TYR A 120 -27.60 -4.09 -3.85
CA TYR A 120 -26.61 -3.69 -2.85
C TYR A 120 -27.23 -2.76 -1.80
N PRO A 121 -28.04 -3.27 -0.85
CA PRO A 121 -28.77 -2.45 0.12
C PRO A 121 -27.88 -1.58 1.01
N GLU A 122 -26.66 -2.03 1.29
CA GLU A 122 -25.62 -1.35 2.07
C GLU A 122 -25.29 0.06 1.54
N LEU A 123 -25.41 0.28 0.22
CA LEU A 123 -25.21 1.59 -0.40
C LEU A 123 -26.10 2.66 0.21
N SER A 124 -27.34 2.31 0.57
CA SER A 124 -28.29 3.27 1.16
C SER A 124 -27.76 3.85 2.47
N THR A 125 -27.09 3.03 3.28
CA THR A 125 -26.53 3.44 4.58
C THR A 125 -25.23 4.23 4.47
N ALA A 126 -24.50 4.07 3.36
CA ALA A 126 -23.22 4.73 3.12
C ALA A 126 -23.34 6.06 2.34
N THR A 127 -24.51 6.39 1.79
CA THR A 127 -24.73 7.52 0.86
C THR A 127 -24.11 8.84 1.34
N GLU A 128 -24.43 9.29 2.56
CA GLU A 128 -23.96 10.57 3.10
C GLU A 128 -22.42 10.62 3.24
N ARG A 129 -21.82 9.51 3.70
CA ARG A 129 -20.35 9.39 3.78
C ARG A 129 -19.70 9.46 2.40
N ILE A 130 -20.27 8.75 1.43
CA ILE A 130 -19.76 8.68 0.05
C ILE A 130 -19.86 10.06 -0.62
N GLU A 131 -21.00 10.75 -0.46
CA GLU A 131 -21.20 12.12 -0.95
C GLU A 131 -20.14 13.08 -0.41
N LYS A 132 -19.92 13.04 0.91
CA LYS A 132 -18.90 13.87 1.57
C LYS A 132 -17.50 13.55 1.04
N CYS A 133 -17.13 12.27 0.95
CA CYS A 133 -15.81 11.87 0.46
C CYS A 133 -15.55 12.34 -0.97
N ILE A 134 -16.54 12.23 -1.86
CA ILE A 134 -16.43 12.71 -3.24
C ILE A 134 -16.35 14.23 -3.30
N ALA A 135 -17.14 14.95 -2.49
CA ALA A 135 -17.09 16.41 -2.41
C ALA A 135 -15.72 16.90 -1.91
N ASP A 136 -15.18 16.28 -0.86
CA ASP A 136 -13.88 16.62 -0.28
C ASP A 136 -12.74 16.36 -1.29
N GLU A 137 -12.75 15.22 -2.00
CA GLU A 137 -11.77 14.95 -3.06
C GLU A 137 -11.94 15.90 -4.27
N GLU A 138 -13.17 16.30 -4.63
CA GLU A 138 -13.40 17.30 -5.68
C GLU A 138 -12.84 18.67 -5.29
N HIS A 139 -13.04 19.11 -4.04
CA HIS A 139 -12.42 20.30 -3.47
C HIS A 139 -10.90 20.24 -3.53
N HIS A 140 -10.33 19.15 -3.05
CA HIS A 140 -8.89 18.95 -3.04
C HIS A 140 -8.31 18.95 -4.46
N TYR A 141 -8.96 18.27 -5.39
CA TYR A 141 -8.55 18.23 -6.80
C TYR A 141 -8.52 19.62 -7.43
N TRP A 142 -9.59 20.42 -7.31
CA TRP A 142 -9.60 21.76 -7.90
C TRP A 142 -8.58 22.70 -7.24
N SER A 143 -8.32 22.56 -5.94
CA SER A 143 -7.24 23.30 -5.26
C SER A 143 -5.85 22.98 -5.83
N ILE A 144 -5.63 21.75 -6.28
CA ILE A 144 -4.40 21.32 -6.95
C ILE A 144 -4.35 21.91 -8.36
N VAL A 145 -5.43 21.80 -9.13
CA VAL A 145 -5.50 22.30 -10.50
C VAL A 145 -5.31 23.81 -10.57
N ASP A 146 -5.91 24.57 -9.66
CA ASP A 146 -5.78 26.03 -9.63
C ASP A 146 -4.33 26.46 -9.33
N ARG A 147 -3.66 25.81 -8.35
CA ARG A 147 -2.23 26.03 -8.08
C ARG A 147 -1.35 25.61 -9.26
N GLY A 148 -1.66 24.47 -9.89
CA GLY A 148 -0.94 24.00 -11.07
C GLY A 148 -1.10 24.92 -12.27
N THR A 149 -2.24 25.60 -12.38
CA THR A 149 -2.50 26.58 -13.43
C THR A 149 -1.58 27.79 -13.29
N GLU A 150 -1.42 28.31 -12.06
CA GLU A 150 -0.47 29.39 -11.77
C GLU A 150 0.98 29.00 -12.11
N LEU A 151 1.37 27.78 -11.72
CA LEU A 151 2.72 27.27 -11.98
C LEU A 151 2.97 27.05 -13.47
N PHE A 152 1.98 26.51 -14.19
CA PHE A 152 2.06 26.35 -15.63
C PHE A 152 2.27 27.71 -16.31
N GLU A 153 1.55 28.76 -15.91
CA GLU A 153 1.74 30.09 -16.48
C GLU A 153 3.15 30.63 -16.23
N GLN A 154 3.72 30.40 -15.04
CA GLN A 154 5.11 30.78 -14.75
C GLN A 154 6.10 30.03 -15.65
N MET A 155 5.94 28.71 -15.80
CA MET A 155 6.78 27.90 -16.68
C MET A 155 6.64 28.35 -18.15
N ARG A 156 5.41 28.60 -18.60
CA ARG A 156 5.09 29.06 -19.95
C ARG A 156 5.76 30.40 -20.27
N LEU A 157 5.82 31.34 -19.33
CA LEU A 157 6.47 32.64 -19.52
C LEU A 157 7.99 32.53 -19.70
N ASN A 158 8.61 31.46 -19.20
CA ASN A 158 10.04 31.20 -19.36
C ASN A 158 10.38 30.56 -20.72
N ILE A 159 9.37 30.15 -21.49
CA ILE A 159 9.58 29.56 -22.82
C ILE A 159 10.06 30.67 -23.79
N PRO A 160 11.16 30.45 -24.54
CA PRO A 160 11.66 31.42 -25.51
C PRO A 160 10.59 31.79 -26.55
N LYS A 161 10.48 33.09 -26.85
CA LYS A 161 9.54 33.61 -27.86
C LYS A 161 9.75 32.91 -29.21
N GLY A 162 8.67 32.39 -29.79
CA GLY A 162 8.69 31.67 -31.07
C GLY A 162 8.69 30.13 -30.93
N THR A 163 8.89 29.60 -29.71
CA THR A 163 8.76 28.18 -29.43
C THR A 163 7.29 27.78 -29.37
N LYS A 164 6.92 26.66 -30.02
CA LYS A 164 5.55 26.09 -30.04
C LYS A 164 5.40 24.83 -29.19
N VAL A 165 6.44 24.50 -28.42
CA VAL A 165 6.52 23.27 -27.63
C VAL A 165 6.65 23.65 -26.16
N PHE A 166 5.76 23.10 -25.32
CA PHE A 166 5.89 23.13 -23.88
C PHE A 166 6.85 22.01 -23.45
N PRO A 167 7.94 22.33 -22.72
CA PRO A 167 8.96 21.34 -22.37
C PRO A 167 8.40 20.11 -21.64
N GLY A 168 8.87 18.93 -22.02
CA GLY A 168 8.44 17.68 -21.38
C GLY A 168 8.94 17.53 -19.94
N ASP A 169 10.08 18.15 -19.61
CA ASP A 169 10.60 18.22 -18.24
C ASP A 169 9.66 19.02 -17.33
N ASP A 170 9.18 20.18 -17.79
CA ASP A 170 8.22 21.02 -17.06
C ASP A 170 6.86 20.30 -16.92
N ALA A 171 6.41 19.62 -17.98
CA ALA A 171 5.19 18.81 -17.93
C ALA A 171 5.32 17.64 -16.93
N PHE A 172 6.52 17.05 -16.84
CA PHE A 172 6.82 16.01 -15.88
C PHE A 172 6.80 16.56 -14.45
N VAL A 173 7.36 17.75 -14.19
CA VAL A 173 7.30 18.40 -12.87
C VAL A 173 5.85 18.70 -12.46
N LEU A 174 5.03 19.24 -13.37
CA LEU A 174 3.61 19.49 -13.11
C LEU A 174 2.86 18.21 -12.73
N HIS A 175 3.15 17.10 -13.41
CA HIS A 175 2.51 15.81 -13.15
C HIS A 175 3.03 15.11 -11.89
N ASP A 176 4.34 14.89 -11.78
CA ASP A 176 4.95 14.06 -10.75
C ASP A 176 5.02 14.79 -9.40
N THR A 177 5.42 16.07 -9.40
CA THR A 177 5.59 16.86 -8.18
C THR A 177 4.28 17.52 -7.74
N HIS A 178 3.51 18.06 -8.69
CA HIS A 178 2.33 18.87 -8.37
C HIS A 178 0.99 18.14 -8.62
N GLY A 179 1.02 16.91 -9.11
CA GLY A 179 -0.17 16.07 -9.26
C GLY A 179 -1.13 16.54 -10.35
N ILE A 180 -0.67 17.35 -11.30
CA ILE A 180 -1.47 17.87 -12.43
C ILE A 180 -1.53 16.82 -13.54
N PRO A 181 -2.72 16.31 -13.89
CA PRO A 181 -2.87 15.40 -15.01
C PRO A 181 -2.31 15.99 -16.31
N ILE A 182 -1.62 15.17 -17.10
CA ILE A 182 -1.00 15.58 -18.36
C ILE A 182 -2.05 16.14 -19.33
N GLU A 183 -3.29 15.64 -19.27
CA GLU A 183 -4.41 16.10 -20.08
C GLU A 183 -4.76 17.57 -19.80
N ILE A 184 -4.58 18.04 -18.55
CA ILE A 184 -4.75 19.45 -18.20
C ILE A 184 -3.62 20.26 -18.82
N THR A 185 -2.37 19.83 -18.65
CA THR A 185 -1.21 20.52 -19.23
C THR A 185 -1.30 20.61 -20.76
N GLU A 186 -1.81 19.57 -21.42
CA GLU A 186 -2.07 19.56 -22.85
C GLU A 186 -3.15 20.57 -23.25
N ASP A 187 -4.28 20.61 -22.53
CA ASP A 187 -5.36 21.54 -22.84
C ASP A 187 -4.95 23.00 -22.57
N MET A 188 -4.25 23.27 -21.47
CA MET A 188 -3.66 24.59 -21.17
C MET A 188 -2.62 25.03 -22.22
N SER A 189 -1.81 24.09 -22.71
CA SER A 189 -0.85 24.34 -23.78
C SER A 189 -1.55 24.70 -25.08
N LYS A 190 -2.60 23.98 -25.45
CA LYS A 190 -3.38 24.24 -26.68
C LYS A 190 -4.02 25.63 -26.67
N GLU A 191 -4.55 26.08 -25.53
CA GLU A 191 -5.13 27.43 -25.39
C GLU A 191 -4.12 28.54 -25.71
N HIS A 192 -2.83 28.28 -25.47
CA HIS A 192 -1.72 29.19 -25.77
C HIS A 192 -1.01 28.88 -27.11
N GLY A 193 -1.56 27.99 -27.93
CA GLY A 193 -0.96 27.59 -29.21
C GLY A 193 0.33 26.77 -29.07
N LEU A 194 0.54 26.14 -27.91
CA LEU A 194 1.64 25.24 -27.60
C LEU A 194 1.21 23.78 -27.72
N THR A 195 2.20 22.91 -27.92
CA THR A 195 2.06 21.44 -27.88
C THR A 195 3.02 20.89 -26.83
N VAL A 196 2.58 19.95 -26.00
CA VAL A 196 3.46 19.36 -24.98
C VAL A 196 4.41 18.38 -25.64
N ASP A 197 5.69 18.36 -25.21
CA ASP A 197 6.61 17.29 -25.57
C ASP A 197 6.27 16.00 -24.80
N THR A 198 5.24 15.30 -25.29
CA THR A 198 4.75 14.05 -24.71
C THR A 198 5.82 12.95 -24.74
N LYS A 199 6.74 12.98 -25.71
CA LYS A 199 7.80 11.97 -25.83
C LYS A 199 8.76 12.08 -24.65
N LYS A 200 9.28 13.30 -24.40
CA LYS A 200 10.19 13.55 -23.28
C LYS A 200 9.51 13.31 -21.93
N PHE A 201 8.24 13.69 -21.80
CA PHE A 201 7.43 13.38 -20.61
C PHE A 201 7.36 11.87 -20.32
N LEU A 202 7.09 11.05 -21.33
CA LEU A 202 7.00 9.59 -21.18
C LEU A 202 8.36 8.96 -20.85
N GLU A 203 9.45 9.45 -21.43
CA GLU A 203 10.81 9.03 -21.09
C GLU A 203 11.11 9.25 -19.60
N LEU A 204 10.86 10.46 -19.09
CA LEU A 204 11.07 10.80 -17.67
C LEU A 204 10.18 9.97 -16.73
N LYS A 205 8.94 9.70 -17.15
CA LYS A 205 8.01 8.87 -16.38
C LYS A 205 8.49 7.43 -16.25
N GLU A 206 9.04 6.85 -17.31
CA GLU A 206 9.62 5.51 -17.25
C GLU A 206 10.93 5.49 -16.45
N GLU A 207 11.76 6.52 -16.54
CA GLU A 207 12.95 6.69 -15.70
C GLU A 207 12.61 6.77 -14.20
N ALA A 208 11.62 7.59 -13.83
CA ALA A 208 11.15 7.72 -12.45
C ALA A 208 10.56 6.41 -11.92
N LYS A 209 9.82 5.69 -12.77
CA LYS A 209 9.30 4.36 -12.46
C LYS A 209 10.42 3.34 -12.26
N ALA A 210 11.46 3.36 -13.09
CA ALA A 210 12.63 2.49 -12.95
C ALA A 210 13.42 2.81 -11.65
N LEU A 211 13.54 4.08 -11.29
CA LEU A 211 14.17 4.54 -10.04
C LEU A 211 13.37 4.12 -8.80
N SER A 212 12.04 4.20 -8.84
CA SER A 212 11.19 3.73 -7.74
C SER A 212 11.31 2.22 -7.52
N ARG A 213 11.45 1.45 -8.61
CA ARG A 213 11.69 0.00 -8.57
C ARG A 213 13.08 -0.37 -8.06
N SER A 214 14.09 0.48 -8.27
CA SER A 214 15.45 0.22 -7.80
C SER A 214 15.73 0.74 -6.37
N LYS A 215 14.96 1.73 -5.90
CA LYS A 215 15.00 2.23 -4.51
C LYS A 215 14.15 1.42 -3.54
N SER A 216 13.11 0.74 -4.03
CA SER A 216 12.59 -0.43 -3.33
C SER A 216 13.73 -1.44 -3.28
N GLY A 217 14.29 -1.68 -2.09
CA GLY A 217 15.37 -2.64 -1.87
C GLY A 217 15.04 -4.08 -2.31
N PHE A 218 13.87 -4.33 -2.90
CA PHE A 218 13.56 -5.50 -3.70
C PHE A 218 14.32 -5.50 -5.03
N LYS A 219 15.66 -5.57 -4.97
CA LYS A 219 16.30 -6.51 -5.89
C LYS A 219 15.73 -7.86 -5.47
N LYS A 220 14.78 -8.42 -6.23
CA LYS A 220 14.47 -9.84 -6.14
C LYS A 220 15.81 -10.56 -6.09
N ALA A 221 16.18 -11.08 -4.93
CA ALA A 221 17.31 -11.96 -4.84
C ALA A 221 17.12 -13.04 -5.92
N PRO A 222 18.19 -13.54 -6.56
CA PRO A 222 18.07 -14.66 -7.49
C PRO A 222 17.17 -15.71 -6.84
N SER A 223 16.08 -16.14 -7.48
CA SER A 223 15.11 -17.02 -6.81
C SER A 223 15.84 -18.30 -6.41
N LEU A 224 16.13 -18.44 -5.13
CA LEU A 224 16.75 -19.61 -4.58
C LEU A 224 15.72 -20.71 -4.61
N ASP A 225 16.05 -21.85 -5.22
CA ASP A 225 15.16 -23.01 -5.22
C ASP A 225 15.14 -23.63 -3.81
N THR A 226 14.25 -23.12 -2.97
CA THR A 226 13.93 -23.65 -1.64
C THR A 226 12.81 -24.69 -1.69
N GLY A 227 12.33 -25.05 -2.89
CA GLY A 227 11.24 -25.99 -3.10
C GLY A 227 11.46 -27.33 -2.40
N GLY A 228 10.50 -27.72 -1.56
CA GLY A 228 10.50 -28.99 -0.85
C GLY A 228 11.40 -29.06 0.40
N LEU A 229 12.07 -27.97 0.78
CA LEU A 229 12.80 -27.90 2.06
C LEU A 229 11.82 -27.75 3.22
N LYS A 230 11.93 -28.63 4.21
CA LYS A 230 11.14 -28.57 5.45
C LYS A 230 11.95 -27.88 6.54
N SER A 231 11.94 -26.54 6.54
CA SER A 231 12.54 -25.72 7.59
C SER A 231 11.51 -25.36 8.65
N SER A 232 11.92 -25.39 9.92
CA SER A 232 11.19 -24.82 11.06
C SER A 232 11.76 -23.44 11.40
N GLU A 233 10.92 -22.57 11.96
CA GLU A 233 11.31 -21.27 12.54
C GLU A 233 10.90 -21.16 14.01
N LYS A 234 10.53 -22.28 14.67
CA LYS A 234 10.03 -22.27 16.06
C LYS A 234 11.10 -21.84 17.05
N ALA A 235 12.36 -22.19 16.78
CA ALA A 235 13.51 -21.80 17.60
C ALA A 235 13.61 -20.30 17.87
N LYS A 236 13.16 -19.42 16.95
CA LYS A 236 13.28 -17.96 17.09
C LYS A 236 12.41 -17.39 18.22
N TYR A 237 11.39 -18.12 18.64
CA TYR A 237 10.47 -17.78 19.75
C TYR A 237 10.81 -18.51 21.06
N ASN A 238 11.85 -19.36 21.06
CA ASN A 238 12.29 -20.03 22.27
C ASN A 238 13.24 -19.13 23.07
N TYR A 239 12.67 -18.26 23.90
CA TYR A 239 13.39 -17.42 24.84
C TYR A 239 12.62 -17.29 26.15
N PHE A 240 13.32 -16.95 27.23
CA PHE A 240 12.72 -16.77 28.55
C PHE A 240 13.44 -15.65 29.31
N LEU A 241 12.82 -15.18 30.39
CA LEU A 241 13.45 -14.26 31.33
C LEU A 241 14.20 -15.05 32.40
N ASP A 242 15.46 -14.71 32.63
CA ASP A 242 16.23 -15.25 33.75
C ASP A 242 15.88 -14.57 35.09
N GLU A 243 16.53 -14.98 36.17
CA GLU A 243 16.32 -14.47 37.54
C GLU A 243 16.64 -12.96 37.65
N ASP A 244 17.51 -12.44 36.78
CA ASP A 244 17.91 -11.04 36.73
C ASP A 244 17.01 -10.21 35.80
N GLY A 245 15.99 -10.82 35.20
CA GLY A 245 15.06 -10.16 34.28
C GLY A 245 15.62 -9.92 32.88
N ASN A 246 16.69 -10.61 32.49
CA ASN A 246 17.26 -10.54 31.15
C ASN A 246 16.64 -11.62 30.25
N TYR A 247 16.40 -11.27 28.99
CA TYR A 247 15.97 -12.23 27.99
C TYR A 247 17.15 -13.13 27.57
N VAL A 248 16.96 -14.43 27.78
CA VAL A 248 17.90 -15.46 27.40
C VAL A 248 17.39 -16.20 26.16
N PHE A 249 18.26 -16.25 25.15
CA PHE A 249 18.05 -17.01 23.91
C PHE A 249 18.98 -18.23 23.92
N PRO A 250 18.48 -19.44 24.20
CA PRO A 250 19.33 -20.64 24.27
C PRO A 250 19.99 -20.92 22.91
N PRO A 251 21.26 -21.36 22.88
CA PRO A 251 21.90 -21.81 21.66
C PRO A 251 21.14 -22.98 21.03
N VAL A 252 20.94 -22.94 19.71
CA VAL A 252 20.23 -23.99 18.98
C VAL A 252 21.18 -24.72 18.04
N ALA A 253 21.37 -26.02 18.27
CA ALA A 253 22.09 -26.90 17.36
C ALA A 253 21.13 -27.41 16.28
N THR A 254 21.45 -27.19 15.01
CA THR A 254 20.58 -27.52 13.87
C THR A 254 21.37 -27.98 12.66
N LYS A 255 20.72 -28.73 11.75
CA LYS A 255 21.35 -29.22 10.52
C LYS A 255 21.22 -28.21 9.38
N VAL A 256 22.23 -28.19 8.52
CA VAL A 256 22.19 -27.47 7.24
C VAL A 256 21.40 -28.31 6.21
N LEU A 257 20.29 -27.78 5.71
CA LEU A 257 19.45 -28.43 4.69
C LEU A 257 19.90 -28.09 3.27
N ALA A 258 20.34 -26.85 3.04
CA ALA A 258 20.80 -26.39 1.74
C ALA A 258 21.84 -25.29 1.88
N LEU A 259 22.72 -25.21 0.88
CA LEU A 259 23.72 -24.17 0.72
C LEU A 259 23.62 -23.62 -0.70
N PHE A 260 23.85 -22.32 -0.85
CA PHE A 260 23.77 -21.64 -2.13
C PHE A 260 24.95 -20.69 -2.31
N HIS A 261 25.49 -20.64 -3.53
CA HIS A 261 26.44 -19.62 -3.97
C HIS A 261 25.82 -18.87 -5.14
N GLY A 262 25.46 -17.60 -4.94
CA GLY A 262 24.59 -16.90 -5.89
C GLY A 262 23.20 -17.54 -5.94
N SER A 263 22.77 -18.00 -7.11
CA SER A 263 21.50 -18.74 -7.29
C SER A 263 21.68 -20.27 -7.26
N ASP A 264 22.91 -20.75 -7.36
CA ASP A 264 23.18 -22.18 -7.54
C ASP A 264 23.24 -22.90 -6.20
N ARG A 265 22.53 -24.03 -6.10
CA ARG A 265 22.62 -24.93 -4.95
C ARG A 265 23.94 -25.69 -4.99
N VAL A 266 24.68 -25.66 -3.89
CA VAL A 266 26.01 -26.26 -3.77
C VAL A 266 26.07 -27.25 -2.61
N ASP A 267 26.99 -28.22 -2.68
CA ASP A 267 27.19 -29.21 -1.61
C ASP A 267 27.99 -28.64 -0.43
N SER A 268 28.77 -27.58 -0.68
CA SER A 268 29.61 -26.95 0.32
C SER A 268 29.88 -25.49 0.05
N LEU A 269 30.11 -24.73 1.11
CA LEU A 269 30.40 -23.30 1.07
C LEU A 269 31.74 -23.01 1.76
N CYS A 270 32.59 -22.22 1.08
CA CYS A 270 33.91 -21.78 1.58
C CYS A 270 34.09 -20.24 1.54
N SER A 271 33.08 -19.51 1.10
CA SER A 271 33.10 -18.06 0.89
C SER A 271 31.70 -17.48 1.15
N ASP A 272 31.41 -16.30 0.60
CA ASP A 272 30.07 -15.71 0.63
C ASP A 272 29.02 -16.63 0.01
N GLY A 273 27.86 -16.69 0.64
CA GLY A 273 26.75 -17.52 0.18
C GLY A 273 25.55 -17.47 1.11
N SER A 274 24.63 -18.39 0.87
CA SER A 274 23.37 -18.49 1.61
C SER A 274 23.17 -19.89 2.13
N LEU A 275 22.46 -20.03 3.25
CA LEU A 275 22.20 -21.33 3.87
C LEU A 275 20.78 -21.41 4.42
N VAL A 276 20.25 -22.63 4.40
CA VAL A 276 18.95 -22.96 4.99
C VAL A 276 19.18 -23.99 6.08
N LEU A 277 18.59 -23.75 7.25
CA LEU A 277 18.70 -24.59 8.43
C LEU A 277 17.44 -25.42 8.64
N GLU A 278 17.53 -26.52 9.38
CA GLU A 278 16.39 -27.37 9.72
C GLU A 278 15.45 -26.69 10.73
N ASP A 279 16.01 -25.93 11.68
CA ASP A 279 15.27 -25.12 12.64
C ASP A 279 16.03 -23.80 12.89
N CYS A 280 15.47 -22.70 12.39
CA CYS A 280 16.11 -21.39 12.39
C CYS A 280 15.72 -20.54 13.60
N GLN A 281 16.72 -20.06 14.34
CA GLN A 281 16.55 -19.13 15.45
C GLN A 281 16.58 -17.66 15.02
N PHE A 282 17.09 -17.35 13.83
CA PHE A 282 17.18 -15.99 13.32
C PHE A 282 15.83 -15.53 12.76
N TYR A 283 15.44 -14.29 13.07
CA TYR A 283 14.26 -13.64 12.55
C TYR A 283 14.57 -13.07 11.16
N ALA A 284 13.84 -13.53 10.15
CA ALA A 284 13.87 -12.99 8.79
C ALA A 284 13.20 -11.60 8.75
N GLU A 285 13.64 -10.73 7.85
CA GLU A 285 13.00 -9.41 7.68
C GLU A 285 11.53 -9.58 7.28
N GLU A 286 10.62 -9.21 8.18
CA GLU A 286 9.18 -9.44 8.05
C GLU A 286 8.41 -8.42 8.92
N GLY A 287 7.27 -7.93 8.41
CA GLY A 287 6.39 -7.01 9.16
C GLY A 287 7.00 -5.64 9.47
N GLY A 288 7.95 -5.16 8.65
CA GLY A 288 8.66 -3.89 8.88
C GLY A 288 9.86 -4.01 9.84
N GLN A 289 10.03 -5.14 10.51
CA GLN A 289 11.18 -5.40 11.38
C GLN A 289 12.36 -5.93 10.59
N LYS A 290 13.53 -5.30 10.75
CA LYS A 290 14.78 -5.79 10.16
C LYS A 290 15.16 -7.18 10.68
N CYS A 291 15.90 -7.90 9.84
CA CYS A 291 16.42 -9.21 10.18
C CYS A 291 17.45 -9.17 11.32
N ASP A 292 17.63 -10.33 11.95
CA ASP A 292 18.73 -10.55 12.87
C ASP A 292 20.07 -10.70 12.17
N LYS A 293 21.12 -10.57 12.99
CA LYS A 293 22.51 -10.85 12.64
C LYS A 293 23.11 -11.76 13.69
N GLY A 294 24.26 -12.34 13.39
CA GLY A 294 24.97 -13.18 14.34
C GLY A 294 25.91 -14.15 13.65
N PHE A 295 26.11 -15.30 14.28
CA PHE A 295 27.14 -16.26 13.88
C PHE A 295 26.63 -17.69 13.95
N LEU A 296 27.22 -18.54 13.11
CA LEU A 296 27.09 -20.00 13.19
C LEU A 296 28.43 -20.60 13.57
N GLU A 297 28.39 -21.59 14.46
CA GLU A 297 29.57 -22.24 15.01
C GLU A 297 29.57 -23.75 14.77
N ILE A 298 30.76 -24.31 14.57
CA ILE A 298 31.02 -25.75 14.62
C ILE A 298 31.98 -25.98 15.78
N GLU A 299 31.61 -26.83 16.74
CA GLU A 299 32.45 -27.17 17.90
C GLU A 299 32.97 -25.93 18.65
N GLY A 300 32.15 -24.87 18.74
CA GLY A 300 32.49 -23.60 19.40
C GLY A 300 33.37 -22.66 18.59
N LYS A 301 33.74 -23.01 17.35
CA LYS A 301 34.46 -22.13 16.43
C LYS A 301 33.49 -21.48 15.45
N THR A 302 33.54 -20.15 15.34
CA THR A 302 32.75 -19.39 14.35
C THR A 302 33.17 -19.74 12.93
N VAL A 303 32.22 -20.25 12.15
CA VAL A 303 32.43 -20.67 10.75
C VAL A 303 31.66 -19.82 9.74
N PHE A 304 30.62 -19.11 10.18
CA PHE A 304 29.80 -18.26 9.33
C PHE A 304 29.36 -17.01 10.07
N GLU A 305 29.46 -15.86 9.44
CA GLU A 305 28.89 -14.59 9.89
C GLU A 305 27.62 -14.31 9.09
N VAL A 306 26.49 -14.22 9.78
CA VAL A 306 25.17 -13.96 9.19
C VAL A 306 24.97 -12.45 9.11
N SER A 307 24.85 -11.93 7.88
CA SER A 307 24.69 -10.50 7.62
C SER A 307 23.22 -10.09 7.41
N SER A 308 22.41 -10.99 6.88
CA SER A 308 20.97 -10.76 6.65
C SER A 308 20.20 -12.08 6.57
N VAL A 309 18.90 -12.01 6.81
CA VAL A 309 17.99 -13.16 6.76
C VAL A 309 16.73 -12.77 6.02
N GLU A 310 16.39 -13.51 4.97
CA GLU A 310 15.26 -13.27 4.08
C GLU A 310 14.31 -14.47 4.11
N LYS A 311 13.02 -14.24 3.82
CA LYS A 311 12.02 -15.30 3.67
C LYS A 311 11.76 -15.58 2.19
N VAL A 312 12.13 -16.77 1.74
CA VAL A 312 11.97 -17.21 0.34
C VAL A 312 11.07 -18.44 0.33
N ASP A 313 9.90 -18.34 -0.32
CA ASP A 313 8.86 -19.37 -0.36
C ASP A 313 8.48 -19.92 1.03
N GLY A 314 8.42 -19.03 2.03
CA GLY A 314 8.08 -19.36 3.41
C GLY A 314 9.23 -19.97 4.23
N VAL A 315 10.45 -20.02 3.69
CA VAL A 315 11.64 -20.56 4.35
C VAL A 315 12.63 -19.43 4.68
N ALA A 316 13.14 -19.41 5.91
CA ALA A 316 14.22 -18.51 6.30
C ALA A 316 15.55 -18.90 5.63
N VAL A 317 16.10 -17.98 4.83
CA VAL A 317 17.40 -18.08 4.18
C VAL A 317 18.35 -17.10 4.84
N LEU A 318 19.48 -17.61 5.34
CA LEU A 318 20.51 -16.80 5.96
C LEU A 318 21.59 -16.50 4.93
N HIS A 319 21.90 -15.22 4.74
CA HIS A 319 22.98 -14.75 3.88
C HIS A 319 24.15 -14.27 4.71
N GLY A 320 25.35 -14.51 4.20
CA GLY A 320 26.55 -14.13 4.92
C GLY A 320 27.82 -14.66 4.28
N LYS A 321 28.88 -14.72 5.09
CA LYS A 321 30.21 -15.13 4.65
C LYS A 321 30.79 -16.19 5.57
N VAL A 322 31.49 -17.15 4.95
CA VAL A 322 32.28 -18.14 5.68
C VAL A 322 33.50 -17.47 6.28
N MET A 323 33.80 -17.80 7.54
CA MET A 323 34.88 -17.19 8.31
C MET A 323 36.16 -18.03 8.27
N GLY A 324 37.28 -17.38 7.98
CA GLY A 324 38.59 -18.02 7.87
C GLY A 324 38.65 -19.09 6.77
N ASN A 325 39.42 -20.16 6.99
CA ASN A 325 39.52 -21.30 6.06
C ASN A 325 38.49 -22.41 6.37
N SER A 326 37.33 -22.04 6.90
CA SER A 326 36.28 -23.00 7.26
C SER A 326 35.57 -23.51 6.00
N LYS A 327 34.94 -24.68 6.09
CA LYS A 327 34.10 -25.24 5.04
C LYS A 327 32.84 -25.79 5.67
N ILE A 328 31.69 -25.33 5.19
CA ILE A 328 30.37 -25.80 5.63
C ILE A 328 29.86 -26.74 4.56
N THR A 329 29.47 -27.95 4.92
CA THR A 329 28.87 -28.92 3.99
C THR A 329 27.40 -29.11 4.30
N GLY A 330 26.60 -29.54 3.32
CA GLY A 330 25.24 -30.02 3.57
C GLY A 330 25.22 -31.06 4.70
N ASN A 331 24.16 -31.07 5.50
CA ASN A 331 23.97 -31.92 6.69
C ASN A 331 24.94 -31.69 7.86
N SER A 332 25.83 -30.68 7.79
CA SER A 332 26.62 -30.28 8.96
C SER A 332 25.70 -29.82 10.08
N VAL A 333 26.06 -30.12 11.33
CA VAL A 333 25.38 -29.57 12.51
C VAL A 333 26.07 -28.29 12.93
N LEU A 334 25.31 -27.20 12.99
CA LEU A 334 25.79 -25.87 13.37
C LEU A 334 25.07 -25.42 14.64
N THR A 335 25.79 -24.74 15.52
CA THR A 335 25.21 -24.01 16.66
C THR A 335 24.93 -22.58 16.25
N GLN A 336 23.69 -22.13 16.43
CA GLN A 336 23.24 -20.78 16.14
C GLN A 336 23.53 -19.85 17.32
N LYS A 337 24.08 -18.65 17.03
CA LYS A 337 24.25 -17.55 17.99
C LYS A 337 23.78 -16.24 17.37
N ILE A 338 22.61 -15.77 17.78
CA ILE A 338 22.09 -14.46 17.37
C ILE A 338 22.77 -13.32 18.16
N ASP A 339 22.82 -12.13 17.58
CA ASP A 339 23.12 -10.90 18.30
C ASP A 339 21.92 -10.55 19.20
N VAL A 340 22.02 -10.90 20.48
CA VAL A 340 20.95 -10.71 21.46
C VAL A 340 20.65 -9.22 21.68
N ASN A 341 21.66 -8.34 21.64
CA ASN A 341 21.45 -6.91 21.84
C ASN A 341 20.62 -6.32 20.70
N ARG A 342 20.98 -6.66 19.46
CA ARG A 342 20.22 -6.28 18.26
C ARG A 342 18.80 -6.84 18.33
N ARG A 343 18.63 -8.13 18.62
CA ARG A 343 17.31 -8.76 18.73
C ARG A 343 16.43 -8.05 19.76
N MET A 344 16.99 -7.73 20.93
CA MET A 344 16.27 -7.03 21.99
C MET A 344 15.86 -5.61 21.60
N ALA A 345 16.73 -4.88 20.89
CA ALA A 345 16.42 -3.56 20.39
C ALA A 345 15.24 -3.59 19.40
N LEU A 346 15.27 -4.52 18.45
CA LEU A 346 14.19 -4.74 17.48
C LEU A 346 12.88 -5.15 18.17
N MET A 347 12.91 -6.07 19.14
CA MET A 347 11.72 -6.49 19.89
C MET A 347 11.07 -5.34 20.67
N ARG A 348 11.87 -4.46 21.28
CA ARG A 348 11.37 -3.25 21.96
C ARG A 348 10.70 -2.31 20.98
N ALA A 349 11.37 -1.99 19.88
CA ALA A 349 10.84 -1.09 18.86
C ALA A 349 9.57 -1.65 18.16
N HIS A 350 9.50 -2.97 17.96
CA HIS A 350 8.31 -3.64 17.47
C HIS A 350 7.14 -3.49 18.45
N THR A 351 7.37 -3.77 19.73
CA THR A 351 6.34 -3.60 20.77
C THR A 351 5.88 -2.15 20.87
N ALA A 352 6.82 -1.20 20.81
CA ALA A 352 6.52 0.23 20.80
C ALA A 352 5.69 0.66 19.58
N THR A 353 5.88 0.01 18.42
CA THR A 353 5.07 0.26 17.22
C THR A 353 3.59 -0.07 17.45
N HIS A 354 3.30 -1.17 18.16
CA HIS A 354 1.92 -1.51 18.54
C HIS A 354 1.32 -0.51 19.53
N LEU A 355 2.10 -0.08 20.53
CA LEU A 355 1.66 0.93 21.49
C LEU A 355 1.37 2.27 20.80
N LEU A 356 2.23 2.68 19.87
CA LEU A 356 2.08 3.90 19.10
C LEU A 356 0.81 3.87 18.24
N ASN A 357 0.58 2.77 17.52
CA ASN A 357 -0.64 2.59 16.73
C ASN A 357 -1.90 2.66 17.61
N TRP A 358 -1.89 2.00 18.77
CA TRP A 358 -2.98 2.06 19.73
C TRP A 358 -3.24 3.49 20.25
N ALA A 359 -2.19 4.20 20.65
CA ALA A 359 -2.30 5.56 21.18
C ALA A 359 -2.80 6.57 20.14
N LEU A 360 -2.29 6.50 18.90
CA LEU A 360 -2.72 7.35 17.77
C LEU A 360 -4.23 7.21 17.49
N ARG A 361 -4.76 6.00 17.60
CA ARG A 361 -6.19 5.74 17.45
C ARG A 361 -6.98 6.29 18.64
N ARG A 362 -6.45 6.19 19.86
CA ARG A 362 -7.11 6.68 21.07
C ARG A 362 -7.32 8.19 21.05
N VAL A 363 -6.37 8.93 20.50
CA VAL A 363 -6.45 10.40 20.28
C VAL A 363 -7.32 10.75 19.08
N GLY A 364 -7.69 9.78 18.23
CA GLY A 364 -8.50 10.02 17.03
C GLY A 364 -7.69 10.51 15.83
N ALA A 365 -6.36 10.49 15.91
CA ALA A 365 -5.46 10.97 14.85
C ALA A 365 -5.16 9.90 13.78
N GLY A 366 -5.26 8.60 14.11
CA GLY A 366 -4.91 7.51 13.19
C GLY A 366 -6.10 6.69 12.70
N ARG A 367 -6.27 6.58 11.37
CA ARG A 367 -7.32 5.76 10.72
C ARG A 367 -6.84 4.47 10.06
N GLY A 368 -5.54 4.21 10.06
CA GLY A 368 -4.97 2.97 9.53
C GLY A 368 -3.47 3.05 9.31
N GLN A 369 -2.79 1.92 9.40
CA GLN A 369 -1.35 1.80 9.16
C GLN A 369 -1.07 1.85 7.65
N ARG A 370 -0.09 2.67 7.24
CA ARG A 370 0.36 2.78 5.85
C ARG A 370 1.74 2.17 5.64
N GLY A 371 2.54 2.11 6.69
CA GLY A 371 3.89 1.57 6.65
C GLY A 371 4.50 1.52 8.03
N SER A 372 5.46 0.62 8.20
CA SER A 372 6.29 0.58 9.40
C SER A 372 7.70 0.18 9.02
N SER A 373 8.68 0.81 9.67
CA SER A 373 10.08 0.43 9.60
C SER A 373 10.64 0.41 11.00
N ILE A 374 11.17 -0.73 11.41
CA ILE A 374 11.72 -0.97 12.73
C ILE A 374 13.20 -1.30 12.58
N GLU A 375 14.03 -0.41 13.07
CA GLU A 375 15.48 -0.52 13.17
C GLU A 375 15.89 -0.68 14.64
N GLU A 376 17.18 -0.88 14.92
CA GLU A 376 17.69 -1.08 16.29
C GLU A 376 17.35 0.09 17.23
N ASP A 377 17.64 1.31 16.78
CA ASP A 377 17.54 2.52 17.60
C ASP A 377 16.40 3.46 17.15
N SER A 378 15.58 3.05 16.18
CA SER A 378 14.51 3.89 15.67
C SER A 378 13.33 3.07 15.14
N LEU A 379 12.13 3.64 15.28
CA LEU A 379 10.93 3.14 14.63
C LEU A 379 10.31 4.30 13.83
N ARG A 380 9.83 3.97 12.64
CA ARG A 380 8.98 4.84 11.83
C ARG A 380 7.64 4.16 11.66
N PHE A 381 6.57 4.91 11.90
CA PHE A 381 5.20 4.46 11.73
C PHE A 381 4.43 5.47 10.90
N ASP A 382 3.98 5.04 9.73
CA ASP A 382 3.20 5.87 8.81
C ASP A 382 1.72 5.54 9.00
N TYR A 383 0.88 6.54 9.19
CA TYR A 383 -0.56 6.39 9.40
C TYR A 383 -1.39 7.38 8.58
N ALA A 384 -2.64 7.04 8.31
CA ALA A 384 -3.60 7.93 7.66
C ALA A 384 -4.27 8.88 8.67
N THR A 385 -4.36 10.16 8.34
CA THR A 385 -4.90 11.25 9.17
C THR A 385 -5.54 12.34 8.30
N ASP A 386 -6.49 13.10 8.86
CA ASP A 386 -7.24 14.18 8.20
C ASP A 386 -6.71 15.57 8.60
N ASP A 387 -5.38 15.78 8.58
CA ASP A 387 -4.65 17.02 8.90
C ASP A 387 -4.43 17.38 10.39
N CYS A 388 -4.81 16.55 11.37
CA CYS A 388 -4.46 16.77 12.80
C CYS A 388 -3.06 16.21 13.18
N ALA A 389 -2.29 15.70 12.22
CA ALA A 389 -1.00 15.07 12.49
C ALA A 389 0.09 16.11 12.72
N GLY A 390 0.59 16.20 13.95
CA GLY A 390 1.69 17.07 14.34
C GLY A 390 1.29 18.30 15.13
N GLU A 391 0.03 18.44 15.53
CA GLU A 391 -0.35 19.35 16.61
C GLU A 391 0.32 18.89 17.91
N ASP A 392 0.94 19.82 18.63
CA ASP A 392 1.72 19.52 19.85
C ASP A 392 0.87 18.71 20.85
N ASP A 393 -0.40 19.08 21.03
CA ASP A 393 -1.34 18.37 21.91
C ASP A 393 -1.53 16.90 21.50
N VAL A 394 -1.55 16.57 20.19
CA VAL A 394 -1.69 15.18 19.73
C VAL A 394 -0.45 14.37 20.06
N VAL A 395 0.73 14.97 19.86
CA VAL A 395 2.02 14.32 20.15
C VAL A 395 2.16 14.06 21.64
N GLU A 396 1.88 15.07 22.47
CA GLU A 396 1.94 14.95 23.94
C GLU A 396 0.97 13.88 24.46
N ASN A 397 -0.29 13.88 24.00
CA ASN A 397 -1.27 12.87 24.41
C ASN A 397 -0.85 11.45 24.00
N VAL A 398 -0.31 11.28 22.80
CA VAL A 398 0.19 9.97 22.33
C VAL A 398 1.33 9.49 23.21
N GLU A 399 2.29 10.37 23.52
CA GLU A 399 3.41 10.05 24.40
C GLU A 399 2.93 9.65 25.81
N GLU A 400 2.02 10.43 26.41
CA GLU A 400 1.44 10.12 27.72
C GLU A 400 0.73 8.76 27.74
N PHE A 401 -0.06 8.45 26.71
CA PHE A 401 -0.73 7.15 26.61
C PHE A 401 0.27 5.98 26.52
N VAL A 402 1.31 6.12 25.70
CA VAL A 402 2.34 5.08 25.56
C VAL A 402 3.09 4.89 26.87
N GLN A 403 3.55 5.98 27.50
CA GLN A 403 4.26 5.92 28.79
C GLN A 403 3.40 5.31 29.90
N SER A 404 2.10 5.65 29.94
CA SER A 404 1.15 5.05 30.89
C SER A 404 1.05 3.55 30.73
N VAL A 405 0.95 3.02 29.50
CA VAL A 405 0.89 1.56 29.28
C VAL A 405 2.21 0.88 29.64
N ILE A 406 3.35 1.48 29.28
CA ILE A 406 4.68 0.95 29.64
C ILE A 406 4.81 0.86 31.16
N SER A 407 4.39 1.89 31.89
CA SER A 407 4.50 1.94 33.37
C SER A 407 3.70 0.84 34.07
N GLN A 408 2.64 0.34 33.44
CA GLN A 408 1.80 -0.72 34.01
C GLN A 408 2.45 -2.11 33.90
N GLY A 409 3.49 -2.29 33.07
CA GLY A 409 4.24 -3.54 32.96
C GLY A 409 3.37 -4.76 32.62
N LYS A 410 2.31 -4.55 31.84
CA LYS A 410 1.34 -5.61 31.56
C LYS A 410 1.93 -6.70 30.66
N PRO A 411 1.49 -7.97 30.84
CA PRO A 411 2.02 -9.07 30.04
C PRO A 411 1.64 -8.92 28.57
N VAL A 412 2.57 -9.29 27.70
CA VAL A 412 2.33 -9.45 26.26
C VAL A 412 2.03 -10.92 26.00
N ILE A 413 0.88 -11.21 25.39
CA ILE A 413 0.39 -12.57 25.16
C ILE A 413 0.37 -12.84 23.66
N VAL A 414 0.81 -14.04 23.26
CA VAL A 414 0.72 -14.53 21.88
C VAL A 414 -0.05 -15.84 21.92
N GLU A 415 -1.10 -15.96 21.12
CA GLU A 415 -1.96 -17.15 21.06
C GLU A 415 -2.26 -17.52 19.60
N GLU A 416 -2.12 -18.81 19.29
CA GLU A 416 -2.57 -19.37 18.01
C GLU A 416 -4.07 -19.69 18.11
N MET A 417 -4.88 -19.11 17.24
CA MET A 417 -6.32 -19.36 17.22
C MET A 417 -6.91 -19.41 15.80
N PRO A 418 -8.05 -20.10 15.62
CA PRO A 418 -8.81 -20.07 14.37
C PRO A 418 -9.24 -18.65 13.96
N MET A 419 -9.28 -18.39 12.64
CA MET A 419 -9.54 -17.06 12.09
C MET A 419 -10.95 -16.53 12.38
N ASP A 420 -11.95 -17.42 12.42
CA ASP A 420 -13.32 -17.11 12.81
C ASP A 420 -13.36 -16.55 14.24
N LYS A 421 -12.71 -17.21 15.20
CA LYS A 421 -12.59 -16.72 16.59
C LYS A 421 -11.80 -15.43 16.68
N ALA A 422 -10.72 -15.30 15.93
CA ALA A 422 -9.93 -14.07 15.91
C ALA A 422 -10.74 -12.87 15.40
N SER A 423 -11.63 -13.08 14.42
CA SER A 423 -12.47 -12.02 13.85
C SER A 423 -13.57 -11.50 14.78
N GLU A 424 -13.95 -12.29 15.79
CA GLU A 424 -14.92 -11.90 16.82
C GLU A 424 -14.30 -10.99 17.89
N LEU A 425 -12.97 -10.95 17.99
CA LEU A 425 -12.27 -10.09 18.94
C LEU A 425 -12.27 -8.66 18.40
N SER A 426 -13.15 -7.82 18.96
CA SER A 426 -13.30 -6.39 18.60
C SER A 426 -12.03 -5.56 18.77
N GLN A 427 -11.06 -6.08 19.53
CA GLN A 427 -9.76 -5.47 19.83
C GLN A 427 -8.67 -5.93 18.84
N LEU A 428 -8.94 -6.94 18.02
CA LEU A 428 -8.02 -7.47 17.01
C LEU A 428 -8.08 -6.60 15.77
N GLN A 429 -6.93 -6.04 15.40
CA GLN A 429 -6.81 -5.21 14.22
C GLN A 429 -5.97 -5.97 13.20
N SER A 430 -6.63 -6.57 12.21
CA SER A 430 -5.98 -6.95 10.96
C SER A 430 -6.48 -6.04 9.85
N GLU A 431 -5.58 -5.23 9.29
CA GLU A 431 -5.83 -4.56 8.00
C GLU A 431 -5.71 -5.57 6.85
N PHE A 432 -5.11 -6.73 7.11
CA PHE A 432 -5.10 -7.88 6.22
C PHE A 432 -6.36 -8.74 6.45
N LYS A 433 -7.46 -8.35 5.79
CA LYS A 433 -8.60 -9.23 5.51
C LYS A 433 -8.37 -10.11 4.27
N GLU A 434 -7.18 -10.02 3.64
CA GLU A 434 -6.87 -10.87 2.50
C GLU A 434 -6.67 -12.32 2.93
N VAL A 435 -7.36 -13.18 2.18
CA VAL A 435 -7.45 -14.63 2.32
C VAL A 435 -6.06 -15.24 2.27
N ILE A 436 -5.52 -15.64 3.42
CA ILE A 436 -4.38 -16.55 3.50
C ILE A 436 -4.98 -17.97 3.58
N GLU A 437 -4.65 -18.85 2.62
CA GLU A 437 -5.14 -20.23 2.52
C GLU A 437 -4.59 -21.18 3.62
N SER A 438 -4.35 -20.69 4.84
CA SER A 438 -3.97 -21.52 5.98
C SER A 438 -5.09 -21.54 7.01
N SER A 439 -5.58 -22.74 7.33
CA SER A 439 -6.63 -22.98 8.35
C SER A 439 -6.21 -22.60 9.78
N PHE A 440 -4.95 -22.22 9.96
CA PHE A 440 -4.40 -21.64 11.19
C PHE A 440 -3.55 -20.44 10.77
N LEU A 441 -3.82 -19.26 11.33
CA LEU A 441 -2.90 -18.13 11.27
C LEU A 441 -2.08 -18.13 12.55
N LEU A 442 -0.75 -18.06 12.43
CA LEU A 442 0.07 -17.52 13.50
C LEU A 442 -0.16 -16.01 13.47
N PHE A 443 -1.19 -15.53 14.18
CA PHE A 443 -1.31 -14.11 14.42
C PHE A 443 -0.15 -13.70 15.33
N VAL A 444 0.91 -13.20 14.71
CA VAL A 444 1.75 -12.17 15.36
C VAL A 444 1.05 -10.82 15.17
N THR A 445 -0.26 -10.78 15.44
CA THR A 445 -0.69 -9.68 16.29
C THR A 445 0.01 -10.02 17.60
N LEU A 446 1.12 -9.32 17.89
CA LEU A 446 1.21 -8.73 19.21
C LEU A 446 -0.04 -7.82 19.31
N CYS A 447 -1.20 -8.46 19.45
CA CYS A 447 -2.23 -7.95 20.28
C CYS A 447 -1.50 -7.85 21.61
N VAL A 448 -0.96 -6.66 21.81
CA VAL A 448 -1.27 -5.86 22.97
C VAL A 448 -2.82 -5.80 23.08
N LEU A 449 -3.50 -6.96 23.13
CA LEU A 449 -4.52 -7.34 24.09
C LEU A 449 -3.83 -7.30 25.44
N VAL A 450 -3.33 -6.10 25.76
CA VAL A 450 -3.50 -5.66 27.10
C VAL A 450 -5.01 -5.78 27.28
N PHE A 451 -5.44 -6.74 28.09
CA PHE A 451 -6.71 -6.67 28.78
C PHE A 451 -6.70 -5.33 29.54
N LEU A 452 -6.95 -4.25 28.82
CA LEU A 452 -7.43 -2.98 29.33
C LEU A 452 -8.93 -3.16 29.30
N GLU A 453 -9.43 -3.95 30.24
CA GLU A 453 -10.70 -3.57 30.84
C GLU A 453 -10.47 -2.16 31.39
N ILE A 454 -10.93 -1.17 30.63
CA ILE A 454 -11.35 0.14 31.12
C ILE A 454 -12.75 0.37 30.59
#